data_AF-A0A843DTT6-F1
#
_entry.id   AF-A0A843DTT6-F1
#
_cell.length_a   1.000
_cell.length_b   1.000
_cell.length_c   1.000
_cell.angle_alpha   90.00
_cell.angle_beta   90.00
_cell.angle_gamma   90.00
#
_symmetry.space_group_name_H-M   'P 1'
#
loop_
_entity.id
_entity.type
_entity.pdbx_description
1 polymer ?
#
loop_
_entity_poly.entity_id
_entity_poly.type
_entity_poly.pdbx_seq_one_letter_code
_entity_poly.pdbx_strand_id
1 'polypeptide(L)'
;LLLPSDSDIGNAIGAITGSVSETATVTVRAAGTDVVEEPECNVFTGQTIKTFARPQEAMEFSRSECARLAKAKASESGTANPVVEITVEENTMIVSGRSFFRGATVTAKATGKPDLY
;
A
#
# COMPACT_ATOMS: atom_id res chain seq x y z
N LEU A 1 -13.15 27.22 0.09
CA LEU A 1 -12.55 26.05 0.75
C LEU A 1 -11.73 25.33 -0.31
N LEU A 2 -10.44 25.65 -0.41
CA LEU A 2 -9.55 25.08 -1.43
C LEU A 2 -8.97 23.77 -0.89
N LEU A 3 -9.24 22.67 -1.60
CA LEU A 3 -8.42 21.46 -1.51
C LEU A 3 -7.02 21.83 -2.03
N PRO A 4 -5.92 21.50 -1.36
CA PRO A 4 -4.60 21.67 -1.97
C PRO A 4 -4.47 20.63 -3.09
N SER A 5 -4.41 21.11 -4.33
CA SER A 5 -4.29 20.33 -5.57
C SER A 5 -2.87 19.86 -5.89
N ASP A 6 -1.92 19.99 -4.98
CA ASP A 6 -0.54 19.60 -5.21
C ASP A 6 0.10 19.23 -3.87
N SER A 7 0.28 17.93 -3.63
CA SER A 7 1.18 17.46 -2.58
C SER A 7 2.07 16.33 -3.10
N ASP A 8 2.63 16.52 -4.30
CA ASP A 8 3.78 15.75 -4.79
C ASP A 8 5.04 16.62 -4.81
N ILE A 9 5.29 17.39 -3.75
CA ILE A 9 6.64 17.89 -3.46
C ILE A 9 7.37 16.83 -2.62
N GLY A 10 7.68 15.71 -3.28
CA GLY A 10 8.71 14.77 -2.86
C GLY A 10 9.96 15.06 -3.69
N ASN A 11 10.84 15.90 -3.15
CA ASN A 11 12.10 16.30 -3.75
C ASN A 11 12.99 15.07 -4.05
N ALA A 12 13.03 14.60 -5.30
CA ALA A 12 13.96 13.56 -5.74
C ALA A 12 15.18 14.18 -6.44
N ILE A 13 15.93 15.01 -5.71
CA ILE A 13 17.32 15.34 -6.09
C ILE A 13 18.23 14.36 -5.36
N GLY A 14 18.75 13.36 -6.08
CA GLY A 14 19.73 12.43 -5.52
C GLY A 14 20.11 11.25 -6.41
N ALA A 15 21.07 11.49 -7.31
CA ALA A 15 22.08 10.57 -7.81
C ALA A 15 21.69 9.23 -8.48
N ILE A 16 22.06 9.15 -9.76
CA ILE A 16 22.21 7.93 -10.56
C ILE A 16 23.36 7.07 -9.99
N THR A 17 23.21 5.74 -10.16
CA THR A 17 24.18 4.62 -10.11
C THR A 17 23.99 3.61 -8.95
N GLY A 18 23.47 2.42 -9.27
CA GLY A 18 23.69 1.19 -8.49
C GLY A 18 22.70 0.85 -7.37
N SER A 19 21.43 1.29 -7.41
CA SER A 19 20.41 0.82 -6.45
C SER A 19 19.14 0.32 -7.16
N VAL A 20 18.57 -0.76 -6.64
CA VAL A 20 17.24 -1.27 -7.01
C VAL A 20 16.21 -0.55 -6.16
N SER A 21 15.13 -0.07 -6.78
CA SER A 21 13.99 0.51 -6.10
C SER A 21 12.71 0.03 -6.77
N GLU A 22 11.96 -0.82 -6.07
CA GLU A 22 10.74 -1.44 -6.57
C GLU A 22 9.55 -1.09 -5.69
N THR A 23 8.39 -0.87 -6.31
CA THR A 23 7.16 -0.50 -5.60
C THR A 23 6.05 -1.52 -5.86
N ALA A 24 5.31 -1.86 -4.81
CA ALA A 24 4.06 -2.60 -4.89
C ALA A 24 2.94 -1.79 -4.21
N THR A 25 1.71 -1.98 -4.70
CA THR A 25 0.51 -1.33 -4.16
C THR A 25 -0.59 -2.38 -4.02
N VAL A 26 -1.28 -2.33 -2.88
CA VAL A 26 -2.44 -3.15 -2.57
C VAL A 26 -3.57 -2.24 -2.13
N THR A 27 -4.75 -2.41 -2.72
CA THR A 27 -5.92 -1.57 -2.43
C THR A 27 -6.91 -2.35 -1.58
N VAL A 28 -7.42 -1.73 -0.53
CA VAL A 28 -8.50 -2.25 0.31
C VAL A 28 -9.75 -1.40 0.09
N ARG A 29 -10.90 -2.03 -0.08
CA ARG A 29 -12.20 -1.34 -0.18
C ARG A 29 -13.22 -2.03 0.70
N ALA A 30 -13.99 -1.26 1.46
CA ALA A 30 -15.19 -1.76 2.10
C ALA A 30 -16.15 -2.32 1.04
N ALA A 31 -16.75 -3.47 1.33
CA ALA A 31 -17.75 -4.12 0.51
C ALA A 31 -19.12 -3.50 0.81
N GLY A 32 -19.91 -3.28 -0.24
CA GLY A 32 -21.21 -2.65 -0.14
C GLY A 32 -21.17 -1.11 -0.04
N THR A 33 -22.35 -0.52 0.06
CA THR A 33 -22.55 0.94 0.12
C THR A 33 -22.98 1.43 1.51
N ASP A 34 -23.30 0.50 2.41
CA ASP A 34 -23.81 0.82 3.74
C ASP A 34 -22.68 1.25 4.68
N VAL A 35 -22.98 2.24 5.51
CA VAL A 35 -22.03 2.74 6.51
C VAL A 35 -22.14 1.87 7.76
N VAL A 36 -21.25 0.88 7.84
CA VAL A 36 -21.13 -0.04 8.98
C VAL A 36 -19.75 0.10 9.62
N GLU A 37 -19.65 -0.20 10.91
CA GLU A 37 -18.43 0.00 11.71
C GLU A 37 -17.32 -0.99 11.33
N GLU A 38 -17.69 -2.25 11.07
CA GLU A 38 -16.77 -3.30 10.60
C GLU A 38 -17.28 -3.89 9.28
N PRO A 39 -17.07 -3.21 8.14
CA PRO A 39 -17.48 -3.74 6.85
C PRO A 39 -16.60 -4.93 6.45
N GLU A 40 -17.21 -5.88 5.76
CA GLU A 40 -16.44 -6.80 4.92
C GLU A 40 -15.58 -5.97 3.95
N CYS A 41 -14.38 -6.45 3.63
CA CYS A 41 -13.41 -5.72 2.82
C CYS A 41 -12.88 -6.59 1.68
N ASN A 42 -12.81 -6.00 0.49
CA ASN A 42 -12.14 -6.58 -0.67
C ASN A 42 -10.74 -6.00 -0.80
N VAL A 43 -9.75 -6.88 -0.83
CA VAL A 43 -8.34 -6.57 -1.07
C VAL A 43 -8.00 -6.91 -2.52
N PHE A 44 -7.44 -5.94 -3.23
CA PHE A 44 -7.05 -6.02 -4.63
C PHE A 44 -5.52 -6.05 -4.73
N THR A 45 -4.98 -7.15 -5.25
CA THR A 45 -3.55 -7.37 -5.46
C THR A 45 -3.32 -7.61 -6.96
N GLY A 46 -3.10 -6.54 -7.72
CA GLY A 46 -3.02 -6.63 -9.19
C GLY A 46 -4.32 -7.17 -9.79
N GLN A 47 -4.31 -8.44 -10.23
CA GLN A 47 -5.46 -9.11 -10.86
C GLN A 47 -6.27 -10.01 -9.91
N THR A 48 -5.83 -10.17 -8.66
CA THR A 48 -6.53 -11.02 -7.68
C THR A 48 -7.34 -10.16 -6.72
N ILE A 49 -8.51 -10.67 -6.36
CA ILE A 49 -9.39 -10.10 -5.33
C ILE A 49 -9.53 -11.13 -4.22
N LYS A 50 -9.36 -10.68 -2.98
CA LYS A 50 -9.61 -11.51 -1.79
C LYS A 50 -10.49 -10.75 -0.81
N THR A 51 -11.50 -11.44 -0.30
CA THR A 51 -12.49 -10.86 0.62
C THR A 51 -12.18 -11.26 2.06
N PHE A 52 -12.37 -10.33 2.98
CA PHE A 52 -12.14 -10.48 4.42
C PHE A 52 -13.32 -9.95 5.20
N ALA A 53 -13.70 -10.61 6.29
CA ALA A 53 -14.89 -10.24 7.05
C ALA A 53 -14.76 -8.89 7.78
N ARG A 54 -13.54 -8.44 8.06
CA ARG A 54 -13.26 -7.22 8.84
C ARG A 54 -12.14 -6.38 8.23
N PRO A 55 -12.16 -5.04 8.44
CA PRO A 55 -11.10 -4.16 7.96
C PRO A 55 -9.72 -4.52 8.50
N GLN A 56 -9.63 -4.88 9.79
CA GLN A 56 -8.36 -5.22 10.42
C GLN A 56 -7.65 -6.39 9.70
N GLU A 57 -8.38 -7.48 9.43
CA GLU A 57 -7.86 -8.65 8.73
C GLU A 57 -7.41 -8.32 7.31
N ALA A 58 -8.21 -7.51 6.61
CA ALA A 58 -7.86 -7.02 5.27
C ALA A 58 -6.56 -6.21 5.30
N MET A 59 -6.42 -5.31 6.26
CA MET A 59 -5.23 -4.44 6.39
C MET A 59 -3.97 -5.22 6.77
N GLU A 60 -4.07 -6.19 7.69
CA GLU A 60 -2.95 -7.07 8.07
C GLU A 60 -2.47 -7.90 6.87
N PHE A 61 -3.41 -8.47 6.11
CA PHE A 61 -3.09 -9.16 4.87
C PHE A 61 -2.46 -8.21 3.84
N SER A 62 -3.04 -7.03 3.61
CA SER A 62 -2.53 -6.07 2.64
C SER A 62 -1.12 -5.60 2.95
N ARG A 63 -0.78 -5.33 4.21
CA ARG A 63 0.60 -4.97 4.61
C ARG A 63 1.58 -6.10 4.33
N SER A 64 1.23 -7.32 4.73
CA SER A 64 2.06 -8.50 4.54
C SER A 64 2.28 -8.81 3.06
N GLU A 65 1.21 -8.77 2.28
CA GLU A 65 1.23 -9.08 0.86
C GLU A 65 1.92 -7.99 0.04
N CYS A 66 1.67 -6.72 0.34
CA CYS A 66 2.34 -5.60 -0.33
C CYS A 66 3.85 -5.65 -0.10
N ALA A 67 4.28 -5.92 1.15
CA ALA A 67 5.70 -6.12 1.46
C ALA A 67 6.30 -7.31 0.72
N ARG A 68 5.59 -8.45 0.68
CA ARG A 68 6.03 -9.64 -0.06
C ARG A 68 6.22 -9.35 -1.55
N LEU A 69 5.26 -8.65 -2.16
CA LEU A 69 5.31 -8.26 -3.58
C LEU A 69 6.47 -7.30 -3.87
N ALA A 70 6.69 -6.29 -3.04
CA ALA A 70 7.80 -5.36 -3.21
C ALA A 70 9.15 -6.06 -3.08
N LYS A 71 9.31 -6.98 -2.11
CA LYS A 71 10.53 -7.79 -1.97
C LYS A 71 10.76 -8.68 -3.18
N ALA A 72 9.72 -9.39 -3.63
CA ALA A 72 9.82 -10.28 -4.79
C ALA A 72 10.33 -9.51 -6.02
N LYS A 73 9.74 -8.35 -6.31
CA LYS A 73 10.20 -7.46 -7.39
C LYS A 73 11.66 -7.03 -7.21
N ALA A 74 12.04 -6.58 -6.01
CA ALA A 74 13.40 -6.12 -5.76
C ALA A 74 14.44 -7.26 -5.88
N SER A 75 14.06 -8.49 -5.52
CA SER A 75 14.89 -9.68 -5.71
C SER A 75 15.00 -10.08 -7.18
N GLU A 76 13.91 -10.01 -7.95
CA GLU A 76 13.93 -10.19 -9.41
C GLU A 76 14.82 -9.14 -10.10
N SER A 77 14.84 -7.92 -9.58
CA SER A 77 15.72 -6.82 -10.03
C SER A 77 17.16 -6.92 -9.51
N GLY A 78 17.52 -7.99 -8.77
CA GLY A 78 18.91 -8.32 -8.44
C GLY A 78 19.40 -7.93 -7.05
N THR A 79 18.50 -7.65 -6.09
CA THR A 79 18.89 -7.43 -4.69
C THR A 79 18.52 -8.62 -3.80
N ALA A 80 19.48 -9.26 -3.12
CA ALA A 80 19.17 -10.34 -2.16
C ALA A 80 18.50 -9.86 -0.86
N ASN A 81 18.83 -8.67 -0.37
CA ASN A 81 18.34 -8.14 0.91
C ASN A 81 17.77 -6.71 0.81
N PRO A 82 16.60 -6.51 0.17
CA PRO A 82 15.98 -5.20 0.07
C PRO A 82 15.39 -4.75 1.42
N VAL A 83 15.57 -3.47 1.75
CA VAL A 83 14.87 -2.78 2.84
C VAL A 83 13.49 -2.38 2.34
N VAL A 84 12.44 -2.68 3.12
CA VAL A 84 11.05 -2.37 2.75
C VAL A 84 10.48 -1.31 3.67
N GLU A 85 9.97 -0.26 3.06
CA GLU A 85 9.19 0.79 3.71
C GLU A 85 7.73 0.64 3.29
N ILE A 86 6.80 0.71 4.25
CA ILE A 86 5.36 0.61 3.99
C ILE A 86 4.69 1.92 4.38
N THR A 87 3.98 2.50 3.42
CA THR A 87 3.09 3.66 3.62
C THR A 87 1.64 3.22 3.49
N VAL A 88 0.78 3.73 4.35
CA VAL A 88 -0.65 3.44 4.33
C VAL A 88 -1.43 4.74 4.31
N GLU A 89 -2.30 4.85 3.32
CA GLU A 89 -3.26 5.94 3.20
C GLU A 89 -4.66 5.39 3.42
N GLU A 90 -5.23 5.64 4.59
CA GLU A 90 -6.60 5.23 4.92
C GLU A 90 -7.61 6.25 4.39
N ASN A 91 -8.66 5.74 3.77
CA ASN A 91 -9.82 6.50 3.37
C ASN A 91 -10.94 6.20 4.37
N THR A 92 -11.28 7.20 5.19
CA THR A 92 -12.34 7.13 6.19
C THR A 92 -13.42 8.16 5.90
N MET A 93 -14.64 7.88 6.34
CA MET A 93 -15.78 8.80 6.25
C MET A 93 -16.26 9.15 7.65
N ILE A 94 -16.58 10.43 7.89
CA ILE A 94 -17.19 10.87 9.14
C ILE A 94 -18.71 10.96 8.96
N VAL A 95 -19.46 10.20 9.77
CA VAL A 95 -20.93 10.26 9.82
C VAL A 95 -21.36 10.46 11.26
N SER A 96 -22.13 11.53 11.51
CA SER A 96 -22.60 11.90 12.86
C SER A 96 -21.48 11.95 13.91
N GLY A 97 -20.29 12.43 13.53
CA GLY A 97 -19.13 12.56 14.42
C GLY A 97 -18.34 11.26 14.64
N ARG A 98 -18.73 10.14 14.02
CA ARG A 98 -18.02 8.86 14.07
C ARG A 98 -17.27 8.60 12.76
N SER A 99 -16.06 8.05 12.85
CA SER A 99 -15.26 7.66 11.69
C SER A 99 -15.57 6.23 11.27
N PHE A 100 -15.76 6.01 9.96
CA PHE A 100 -16.05 4.72 9.36
C PHE A 100 -15.01 4.40 8.29
N PHE A 101 -14.52 3.16 8.28
CA PHE A 101 -13.54 2.71 7.30
C PHE A 101 -14.19 2.54 5.92
N ARG A 102 -13.62 3.16 4.89
CA ARG A 102 -14.07 3.03 3.50
C ARG A 102 -13.08 2.27 2.64
N GLY A 103 -11.81 2.31 2.99
CA GLY A 103 -10.74 1.62 2.28
C GLY A 103 -9.38 2.14 2.68
N ALA A 104 -8.36 1.61 2.03
CA ALA A 104 -7.00 2.11 2.16
C ALA A 104 -6.18 1.77 0.92
N THR A 105 -5.13 2.54 0.68
CA THR A 105 -4.07 2.19 -0.25
C THR A 105 -2.81 1.87 0.56
N VAL A 106 -2.31 0.65 0.42
CA VAL A 106 -1.07 0.20 1.07
C VAL A 106 0.01 0.14 0.00
N THR A 107 1.06 0.94 0.17
CA THR A 107 2.19 0.98 -0.76
C THR A 107 3.45 0.52 -0.06
N ALA A 108 4.16 -0.43 -0.65
CA ALA A 108 5.44 -0.91 -0.16
C ALA A 108 6.53 -0.56 -1.17
N LYS A 109 7.59 0.09 -0.70
CA LYS A 109 8.78 0.42 -1.48
C LYS A 109 9.94 -0.43 -0.96
N ALA A 110 10.48 -1.28 -1.83
CA ALA A 110 11.66 -2.08 -1.57
C ALA A 110 12.87 -1.40 -2.21
N THR A 111 13.91 -1.14 -1.43
CA THR A 111 15.16 -0.53 -1.90
C THR A 111 16.37 -1.38 -1.55
N GLY A 112 17.37 -1.43 -2.42
CA GLY A 112 18.50 -2.32 -2.27
C GLY A 112 19.68 -1.99 -3.15
N LYS A 113 20.82 -2.66 -2.89
CA LYS A 113 21.97 -2.65 -3.80
C LYS A 113 21.92 -3.91 -4.66
N PRO A 114 22.12 -3.81 -5.98
CA PRO A 114 22.30 -4.99 -6.83
C PRO A 114 23.49 -5.80 -6.32
N ASP A 115 23.31 -7.11 -6.21
CA ASP A 115 24.42 -8.03 -6.03
C ASP A 115 25.11 -8.21 -7.39
N LEU A 116 26.20 -7.47 -7.60
CA LEU A 116 27.10 -7.70 -8.72
C LEU A 116 27.96 -8.92 -8.36
N TYR A 117 27.67 -10.07 -8.99
CA TYR A 117 28.52 -11.27 -8.96
C TYR A 117 29.87 -11.01 -9.63
#